data_AF-A0A6A7LUX6-F1
#
_entry.id   AF-A0A6A7LUX6-F1
#
_cell.length_a   1.000
_cell.length_b   1.000
_cell.length_c   1.000
_cell.angle_alpha   90.00
_cell.angle_beta   90.00
_cell.angle_gamma   90.00
#
_symmetry.space_group_name_H-M   'P 1'
#
loop_
_entity.id
_entity.type
_entity.pdbx_description
1 polymer ?
#
loop_
_entity_poly.entity_id
_entity_poly.type
_entity_poly.pdbx_seq_one_letter_code
_entity_poly.pdbx_strand_id
1 'polypeptide(L)'
;MDIGTLVLMVGMSYGLGVLWYDLLPGKLPGQAWRVAAYPFIGIFVAETWLPQLFAADPSFGGIHLVTAFVGSLVAVIADWIITQARRPAYVAHMEPRAEARAA
;
A
#
# COMPACT_ATOMS: atom_id res chain seq x y z
N MET A 1 -19.84 5.29 4.31
CA MET A 1 -19.44 5.44 2.89
C MET A 1 -20.46 4.74 2.02
N ASP A 2 -20.80 5.34 0.89
CA ASP A 2 -21.56 4.68 -0.17
C ASP A 2 -20.68 3.66 -0.92
N ILE A 3 -21.30 2.64 -1.53
CA ILE A 3 -20.61 1.62 -2.33
C ILE A 3 -19.82 2.26 -3.47
N GLY A 4 -20.37 3.29 -4.13
CA GLY A 4 -19.68 4.02 -5.18
C GLY A 4 -18.37 4.64 -4.70
N THR A 5 -18.39 5.29 -3.53
CA THR A 5 -17.19 5.86 -2.91
C THR A 5 -16.17 4.77 -2.55
N LEU A 6 -16.61 3.61 -2.07
CA LEU A 6 -15.70 2.51 -1.75
C LEU A 6 -15.00 1.96 -3.00
N VAL A 7 -15.74 1.75 -4.09
CA VAL A 7 -15.15 1.31 -5.37
C VAL A 7 -14.18 2.35 -5.92
N LEU A 8 -14.55 3.63 -5.88
CA LEU A 8 -13.67 4.73 -6.26
C LEU A 8 -12.38 4.72 -5.43
N MET A 9 -12.51 4.54 -4.12
CA MET A 9 -11.38 4.49 -3.19
C MET A 9 -10.46 3.31 -3.47
N VAL A 10 -10.99 2.14 -3.82
CA VAL A 10 -10.19 0.99 -4.26
C VAL A 10 -9.45 1.27 -5.57
N GLY A 11 -10.12 1.91 -6.54
CA GLY A 11 -9.48 2.31 -7.80
C GLY A 11 -8.35 3.32 -7.59
N MET A 12 -8.61 4.35 -6.78
CA MET A 12 -7.61 5.35 -6.40
C MET A 12 -6.46 4.73 -5.62
N SER A 13 -6.75 3.83 -4.67
CA SER A 13 -5.70 3.18 -3.88
C SER A 13 -4.78 2.31 -4.73
N TYR A 14 -5.33 1.62 -5.73
CA TYR A 14 -4.51 0.87 -6.68
C TYR A 14 -3.62 1.80 -7.51
N GLY A 15 -4.19 2.86 -8.10
CA GLY A 15 -3.42 3.81 -8.91
C GLY A 15 -2.32 4.52 -8.12
N LEU A 16 -2.64 5.01 -6.92
CA LEU A 16 -1.67 5.63 -6.01
C LEU A 16 -0.65 4.61 -5.51
N GLY A 17 -1.08 3.37 -5.25
CA GLY A 17 -0.19 2.28 -4.91
C GLY A 17 0.85 2.01 -5.98
N VAL A 18 0.43 1.86 -7.24
CA VAL A 18 1.35 1.71 -8.37
C VAL A 18 2.34 2.88 -8.41
N LEU A 19 1.85 4.12 -8.33
CA LEU A 19 2.69 5.31 -8.32
C LEU A 19 3.75 5.29 -7.20
N TRP A 20 3.33 5.02 -5.96
CA TRP A 20 4.22 5.12 -4.80
C TRP A 20 5.20 3.96 -4.68
N TYR A 21 4.76 2.74 -4.97
CA TYR A 21 5.64 1.56 -4.97
C TYR A 21 6.66 1.62 -6.11
N ASP A 22 6.35 2.28 -7.22
CA ASP A 22 7.32 2.51 -8.29
C ASP A 22 8.35 3.58 -7.90
N LEU A 23 7.95 4.63 -7.17
CA LEU A 23 8.84 5.75 -6.80
C LEU A 23 9.74 5.48 -5.59
N LEU A 24 9.20 5.00 -4.45
CA LEU A 24 9.93 4.99 -3.17
C LEU A 24 10.77 3.72 -2.94
N PRO A 25 10.21 2.51 -3.12
CA PRO A 25 11.00 1.28 -3.10
C PRO A 25 11.60 0.91 -4.45
N GLY A 26 11.23 1.60 -5.54
CA GLY A 26 11.73 1.31 -6.89
C GLY A 26 11.29 -0.05 -7.44
N LYS A 27 10.27 -0.65 -6.83
CA LYS A 27 9.82 -2.02 -7.13
C LYS A 27 8.37 -2.23 -6.69
N LEU A 28 7.62 -2.87 -7.58
CA LEU A 28 6.28 -3.32 -7.24
C LEU A 28 6.33 -4.56 -6.32
N PRO A 29 5.42 -4.67 -5.34
CA PRO A 29 5.21 -5.89 -4.57
C PRO A 29 4.94 -7.08 -5.50
N GLY A 30 5.51 -8.24 -5.19
CA GLY A 30 5.24 -9.47 -5.95
C GLY A 30 3.80 -9.97 -5.84
N GLN A 31 3.03 -9.47 -4.87
CA GLN A 31 1.61 -9.76 -4.69
C GLN A 31 0.79 -8.55 -5.13
N ALA A 32 0.06 -8.66 -6.24
CA ALA A 32 -0.68 -7.55 -6.84
C ALA A 32 -1.68 -6.88 -5.86
N TRP A 33 -2.30 -7.65 -4.97
CA TRP A 33 -3.25 -7.10 -3.99
C TRP A 33 -2.60 -6.16 -2.97
N ARG A 34 -1.30 -6.32 -2.66
CA ARG A 34 -0.57 -5.44 -1.74
C ARG A 34 -0.40 -4.02 -2.28
N VAL A 35 -0.37 -3.89 -3.61
CA VAL A 35 -0.30 -2.60 -4.30
C VAL A 35 -1.47 -1.71 -3.89
N ALA A 36 -2.68 -2.28 -3.75
CA ALA A 36 -3.85 -1.52 -3.34
C ALA A 36 -4.10 -1.53 -1.82
N ALA A 37 -3.79 -2.63 -1.13
CA ALA A 37 -4.24 -2.84 0.25
C ALA A 37 -3.64 -1.84 1.26
N TYR A 38 -2.32 -1.63 1.23
CA TYR A 38 -1.67 -0.68 2.12
C TYR A 38 -2.12 0.76 1.84
N PRO A 39 -2.06 1.26 0.59
CA PRO A 39 -2.63 2.55 0.24
C PRO A 39 -4.09 2.72 0.66
N PHE A 40 -4.93 1.69 0.47
CA PHE A 40 -6.34 1.74 0.83
C PHE A 40 -6.53 1.95 2.33
N ILE A 41 -5.82 1.18 3.16
CA ILE A 41 -5.87 1.35 4.62
C ILE A 41 -5.37 2.74 5.01
N GLY A 42 -4.30 3.22 4.37
CA GLY A 42 -3.78 4.57 4.57
C GLY A 42 -4.79 5.66 4.28
N ILE A 43 -5.45 5.60 3.12
CA ILE A 43 -6.52 6.52 2.72
C ILE A 43 -7.69 6.45 3.72
N PHE A 44 -8.11 5.24 4.12
CA PHE A 44 -9.22 5.05 5.05
C PHE A 44 -8.97 5.71 6.41
N VAL A 45 -7.79 5.48 6.97
CA VAL A 45 -7.39 6.09 8.24
C VAL A 45 -7.23 7.60 8.07
N ALA A 46 -6.64 8.05 6.97
CA ALA A 46 -6.47 9.48 6.71
C ALA A 46 -7.81 10.21 6.62
N GLU A 47 -8.79 9.66 5.91
CA GLU A 47 -10.16 10.21 5.79
C GLU A 47 -10.88 10.38 7.13
N THR A 48 -10.52 9.58 8.15
CA THR A 48 -11.16 9.69 9.46
C THR A 48 -10.55 10.78 10.35
N TRP A 49 -9.35 11.28 10.04
CA TRP A 49 -8.60 12.22 10.91
C TRP A 49 -8.19 13.53 10.21
N LEU A 50 -7.66 13.46 8.99
CA LEU A 50 -7.05 14.59 8.29
C LEU A 50 -8.03 15.67 7.79
N PRO A 51 -9.28 15.37 7.38
CA PRO A 51 -10.22 16.41 6.96
C PRO A 51 -10.51 17.46 8.05
N GLN A 52 -10.33 17.11 9.33
CA GLN A 52 -10.46 18.05 10.45
C GLN A 52 -9.31 19.06 10.53
N LEU A 53 -8.13 18.68 10.02
CA LEU A 53 -6.91 19.51 10.02
C LEU A 53 -6.79 20.36 8.76
N PHE A 54 -7.44 19.96 7.67
CA PHE A 54 -7.30 20.58 6.36
C PHE A 54 -8.67 20.89 5.73
N ALA A 55 -9.29 21.99 6.17
CA ALA A 55 -10.63 22.38 5.73
C ALA A 55 -10.76 22.74 4.24
N ALA A 56 -9.63 22.96 3.54
CA ALA A 56 -9.60 23.34 2.12
C ALA A 56 -9.26 22.15 1.18
N ASP A 57 -9.37 20.91 1.64
CA ASP A 57 -9.06 19.73 0.81
C ASP A 57 -10.16 19.47 -0.24
N PRO A 58 -9.85 19.52 -1.55
CA PRO A 58 -10.82 19.23 -2.60
C PRO A 58 -11.31 17.78 -2.49
N SER A 59 -12.64 17.60 -2.53
CA SER A 59 -13.25 16.27 -2.50
C SER A 59 -13.83 15.86 -3.86
N PHE A 60 -13.72 14.57 -4.18
CA PHE A 60 -14.30 13.95 -5.36
C PHE A 60 -14.97 12.63 -4.99
N GLY A 61 -16.26 12.49 -5.32
CA GLY A 61 -17.02 11.28 -4.98
C GLY A 61 -17.09 10.95 -3.48
N GLY A 62 -16.87 11.93 -2.61
CA GLY A 62 -16.82 11.77 -1.15
C GLY A 62 -15.43 11.45 -0.59
N ILE A 63 -14.37 11.54 -1.39
CA ILE A 63 -12.97 11.34 -0.97
C ILE A 63 -12.21 12.66 -1.12
N HIS A 64 -11.53 13.08 -0.06
CA HIS A 64 -10.63 14.22 -0.01
C HIS A 64 -9.29 13.85 -0.69
N LEU A 65 -8.95 14.56 -1.76
CA LEU A 65 -7.89 14.15 -2.68
C LEU A 65 -6.49 14.27 -2.06
N VAL A 66 -6.23 15.37 -1.32
CA VAL A 66 -4.93 15.57 -0.67
C VAL A 66 -4.78 14.59 0.48
N THR A 67 -5.83 14.40 1.26
CA THR A 67 -5.91 13.39 2.32
C THR A 67 -5.63 11.99 1.80
N ALA A 68 -6.24 11.60 0.67
CA ALA A 68 -6.00 10.29 0.06
C ALA A 68 -4.55 10.15 -0.46
N PHE A 69 -4.00 11.18 -1.08
CA PHE A 69 -2.63 11.20 -1.56
C PHE A 69 -1.62 11.04 -0.41
N VAL A 70 -1.79 11.81 0.67
CA VAL A 70 -0.92 11.76 1.85
C VAL A 70 -1.10 10.44 2.61
N GLY A 71 -2.34 10.00 2.82
CA GLY A 71 -2.64 8.75 3.52
C GLY A 71 -2.05 7.53 2.82
N SER A 72 -2.18 7.45 1.49
CA SER A 72 -1.58 6.37 0.69
C SER A 72 -0.06 6.39 0.75
N LEU A 73 0.56 7.56 0.63
CA LEU A 73 2.02 7.74 0.71
C LEU A 73 2.56 7.23 2.06
N VAL A 74 1.96 7.68 3.17
CA VAL A 74 2.38 7.28 4.52
C VAL A 74 2.25 5.77 4.70
N ALA A 75 1.18 5.16 4.20
CA ALA A 75 1.00 3.71 4.30
C ALA A 75 2.04 2.92 3.50
N VAL A 76 2.41 3.37 2.31
CA VAL A 76 3.47 2.72 1.50
C VAL A 76 4.83 2.87 2.20
N ILE A 77 5.13 4.03 2.77
CA ILE A 77 6.35 4.24 3.56
C ILE A 77 6.37 3.30 4.77
N ALA A 78 5.27 3.18 5.50
CA ALA A 78 5.16 2.29 6.66
C ALA A 78 5.34 0.82 6.26
N ASP A 79 4.68 0.37 5.19
CA ASP A 79 4.86 -0.99 4.65
C ASP A 79 6.31 -1.26 4.25
N TRP A 80 6.94 -0.29 3.60
CA TRP A 80 8.33 -0.39 3.19
C TRP A 80 9.26 -0.51 4.40
N ILE A 81 9.11 0.35 5.41
CA ILE A 81 9.89 0.30 6.66
C ILE A 81 9.70 -1.07 7.35
N ILE A 82 8.46 -1.53 7.49
CA ILE A 82 8.16 -2.84 8.11
C ILE A 82 8.79 -3.98 7.31
N THR A 83 8.69 -3.93 5.99
CA THR A 83 9.25 -4.96 5.10
C THR A 83 10.78 -4.98 5.17
N GLN A 84 11.43 -3.82 5.24
CA GLN A 84 12.89 -3.72 5.41
C GLN A 84 13.33 -4.22 6.79
N ALA A 85 12.64 -3.81 7.86
CA ALA A 85 12.92 -4.25 9.22
C ALA A 85 12.74 -5.76 9.44
N ARG A 86 11.87 -6.41 8.64
CA ARG A 86 11.69 -7.88 8.66
C ARG A 86 12.72 -8.64 7.81
N ARG A 87 13.41 -8.00 6.86
CA ARG A 87 14.43 -8.64 6.01
C ARG A 87 15.71 -9.10 6.73
N PRO A 88 16.18 -8.52 7.86
CA PRO A 88 17.24 -9.17 8.64
C PRO A 88 16.80 -10.45 9.37
N ALA A 89 15.52 -10.85 9.32
CA ALA A 89 14.98 -12.04 9.98
C ALA A 89 14.44 -13.12 9.03
N TYR A 90 14.60 -12.97 7.71
CA TYR A 90 14.23 -14.04 6.76
C TYR A 90 15.35 -15.08 6.75
N VAL A 91 15.23 -16.06 7.65
CA VAL A 91 16.02 -17.28 7.67
C VAL A 91 16.15 -17.79 6.23
N ALA A 92 17.40 -17.95 5.77
CA ALA A 92 17.70 -18.55 4.48
C ALA A 92 16.93 -19.87 4.37
N HIS A 93 15.98 -19.96 3.45
CA HIS A 93 15.42 -21.25 3.09
C HIS A 93 16.58 -22.12 2.60
N MET A 94 16.92 -23.14 3.38
CA MET A 94 17.69 -24.28 2.89
C MET A 94 16.95 -24.81 1.65
N GLU A 95 17.60 -24.77 0.49
CA GLU A 95 17.20 -25.62 -0.62
C GLU A 95 17.28 -27.08 -0.13
N PRO A 96 16.20 -27.88 -0.20
CA PRO A 96 16.34 -29.32 -0.11
C PRO A 96 17.05 -29.74 -1.39
N ARG A 97 18.34 -30.03 -1.28
CA ARG A 97 19.14 -30.66 -2.33
C ARG A 97 18.46 -31.99 -2.63
N ALA A 98 17.63 -32.01 -3.67
CA ALA A 98 16.94 -33.20 -4.13
C ALA A 98 17.98 -34.31 -4.29
N GLU A 99 17.77 -35.41 -3.57
CA GLU A 99 18.60 -36.60 -3.62
C GLU A 99 18.82 -36.98 -5.09
N ALA A 100 20.08 -36.91 -5.52
CA ALA A 100 20.51 -37.54 -6.76
C ALA A 100 20.41 -39.06 -6.54
N ARG A 101 19.20 -39.61 -6.69
CA ARG A 101 18.99 -41.04 -6.93
C ARG A 101 19.51 -41.35 -8.32
N ALA A 102 20.77 -41.74 -8.39
CA ALA A 102 21.33 -42.54 -9.48
C ALA A 102 22.59 -43.25 -8.98
N ALA A 103 22.41 -44.44 -8.41
CA ALA A 103 23.39 -45.54 -8.42
C ALA A 103 22.64 -46.84 -8.17
#